data_AF-F9PCP2-F1
#
_entry.id   AF-F9PCP2-F1
#
_cell.length_a   1.000
_cell.length_b   1.000
_cell.length_c   1.000
_cell.angle_alpha   90.00
_cell.angle_beta   90.00
_cell.angle_gamma   90.00
#
_symmetry.space_group_name_H-M   'P 1'
#
loop_
_entity.id
_entity.type
_entity.pdbx_description
1 polymer ?
#
loop_
_entity_poly.entity_id
_entity_poly.type
_entity_poly.pdbx_seq_one_letter_code
_entity_poly.pdbx_strand_id
1 'polypeptide(L)' 'MSTHVLDSAEKMCDSFVILHKGQVRAKGNLQQLREAFDMPEASLNDIYLALTKEEGL' A
#
# COMPACT_ATOMS: atom_id res chain seq x y z
N MET A 1 -2.17 13.56 1.35
CA MET A 1 -1.23 13.57 2.49
C MET A 1 -0.05 12.66 2.14
N SER A 2 1.19 13.01 2.51
CA SER A 2 2.35 12.12 2.39
C SER A 2 2.89 11.82 3.78
N THR A 3 3.07 10.54 4.11
CA THR A 3 3.62 10.11 5.40
C THR A 3 4.31 8.76 5.25
N HIS A 4 5.29 8.48 6.11
CA HIS A 4 5.87 7.15 6.29
C HIS A 4 5.14 6.34 7.37
N VAL A 5 4.23 6.97 8.11
CA VAL A 5 3.43 6.33 9.16
C VAL A 5 2.14 5.81 8.54
N LEU A 6 2.18 4.56 8.09
CA LEU A 6 1.09 3.93 7.31
C LEU A 6 -0.20 3.75 8.13
N ASP A 7 -0.12 3.45 9.43
CA ASP A 7 -1.30 3.30 10.30
C ASP A 7 -2.16 4.58 10.36
N SER A 8 -1.52 5.74 10.38
CA SER A 8 -2.21 7.02 10.36
C SER A 8 -2.81 7.30 8.99
N ALA A 9 -2.10 6.95 7.91
CA ALA A 9 -2.63 7.08 6.55
C ALA A 9 -3.89 6.21 6.38
N GLU A 10 -3.85 4.95 6.83
CA GLU A 10 -4.98 4.01 6.75
C GLU A 10 -6.23 4.54 7.47
N LYS A 11 -6.06 5.16 8.64
CA LYS A 11 -7.18 5.72 9.42
C LYS A 11 -7.73 7.03 8.87
N MET A 12 -6.92 7.81 8.17
CA MET A 12 -7.24 9.19 7.79
C MET A 12 -7.51 9.40 6.30
N CYS A 13 -7.17 8.43 5.44
CA CYS A 13 -7.26 8.56 3.99
C CYS A 13 -8.15 7.49 3.38
N ASP A 14 -8.94 7.89 2.37
CA ASP A 14 -9.81 6.96 1.63
C ASP A 14 -9.09 6.29 0.46
N SER A 15 -7.95 6.83 0.02
CA SER A 15 -7.20 6.34 -1.13
C SER A 15 -5.70 6.61 -0.98
N PHE A 16 -4.92 5.72 -1.58
CA PHE A 16 -3.48 5.64 -1.43
C PHE A 16 -2.80 5.56 -2.79
N VAL A 17 -1.59 6.11 -2.85
CA VAL A 17 -0.67 5.93 -3.97
C VAL A 17 0.65 5.48 -3.36
N ILE A 18 1.07 4.26 -3.68
CA ILE A 18 2.34 3.71 -3.22
C ILE A 18 3.39 4.00 -4.29
N LEU A 19 4.37 4.80 -3.89
CA LEU A 19 5.51 5.15 -4.71
C LEU A 19 6.72 4.31 -4.30
N HIS A 20 7.41 3.75 -5.28
CA HIS A 20 8.68 3.08 -5.07
C HIS A 20 9.64 3.43 -6.22
N LYS A 21 10.88 3.83 -5.89
CA LYS A 21 11.91 4.24 -6.88
C LYS A 21 11.43 5.25 -7.94
N GLY A 22 10.59 6.21 -7.52
CA GLY A 22 10.04 7.24 -8.41
C GLY A 22 8.92 6.77 -9.34
N GLN A 23 8.42 5.54 -9.16
CA GLN A 23 7.31 4.99 -9.94
C GLN A 23 6.10 4.68 -9.05
N VAL A 24 4.91 4.84 -9.61
CA VAL A 24 3.66 4.40 -8.97
C VAL A 24 3.59 2.88 -9.09
N ARG A 25 3.64 2.19 -7.96
CA ARG A 25 3.53 0.73 -7.91
C ARG A 25 2.12 0.26 -7.66
N ALA A 26 1.36 0.99 -6.85
CA ALA A 26 -0.04 0.71 -6.60
C ALA A 26 -0.82 2.00 -6.33
N LYS A 27 -2.10 2.01 -6.68
CA LYS A 27 -3.02 3.11 -6.40
C LYS A 27 -4.43 2.59 -6.17
N GLY A 28 -5.15 3.19 -5.24
CA GLY A 28 -6.53 2.83 -4.93
C GLY A 28 -6.86 2.99 -3.46
N ASN A 29 -8.10 2.67 -3.08
CA ASN A 29 -8.49 2.51 -1.68
C ASN A 29 -7.93 1.21 -1.09
N LEU A 30 -8.04 1.04 0.23
CA LEU A 30 -7.49 -0.15 0.92
C LEU A 30 -8.06 -1.45 0.35
N GLN A 31 -9.36 -1.49 0.03
CA GLN A 31 -9.99 -2.70 -0.52
C GLN A 31 -9.46 -3.06 -1.91
N GLN A 32 -9.31 -2.08 -2.80
CA GLN A 32 -8.71 -2.26 -4.13
C GLN A 32 -7.27 -2.76 -4.04
N LEU A 33 -6.50 -2.25 -3.07
CA LEU A 33 -5.15 -2.74 -2.84
C LEU A 33 -5.17 -4.19 -2.34
N ARG A 34 -6.02 -4.53 -1.37
CA ARG A 34 -6.18 -5.91 -0.88
C ARG A 34 -6.55 -6.88 -2.00
N GLU A 35 -7.46 -6.51 -2.89
CA GLU A 35 -7.83 -7.29 -4.06
C GLU A 35 -6.67 -7.43 -5.06
N ALA A 36 -5.92 -6.35 -5.31
CA ALA A 36 -4.78 -6.37 -6.24
C ALA A 36 -3.62 -7.27 -5.77
N PHE A 37 -3.46 -7.45 -4.46
CA PHE A 37 -2.41 -8.28 -3.86
C PHE A 37 -2.90 -9.65 -3.37
N ASP A 38 -4.19 -9.98 -3.55
CA ASP A 38 -4.83 -11.19 -3.02
C ASP A 38 -4.67 -11.35 -1.48
N MET A 39 -4.79 -10.23 -0.76
CA MET A 39 -4.60 -10.13 0.68
C MET A 39 -5.82 -9.50 1.38
N PRO A 40 -6.95 -10.22 1.53
CA PRO A 40 -8.24 -9.65 1.94
C PRO A 40 -8.25 -8.97 3.33
N GLU A 41 -7.39 -9.42 4.26
CA GLU A 41 -7.32 -8.91 5.63
C GLU A 41 -6.05 -8.10 5.91
N ALA A 42 -5.26 -7.79 4.88
CA ALA A 42 -3.99 -7.08 5.06
C ALA A 42 -4.18 -5.62 5.47
N SER A 43 -3.34 -5.14 6.39
CA SER A 43 -3.19 -3.72 6.64
C SER A 43 -2.46 -3.03 5.47
N LEU A 44 -2.51 -1.71 5.41
CA LEU A 44 -1.73 -0.94 4.45
C LEU A 44 -0.22 -1.22 4.57
N ASN A 45 0.24 -1.50 5.80
CA ASN A 45 1.63 -1.87 6.07
C ASN A 45 2.00 -3.25 5.49
N ASP A 46 1.12 -4.24 5.63
CA ASP A 46 1.35 -5.58 5.06
C ASP A 46 1.44 -5.51 3.54
N ILE A 47 0.57 -4.73 2.91
CA ILE A 47 0.57 -4.49 1.46
C ILE A 47 1.87 -3.81 1.02
N TYR A 48 2.32 -2.80 1.76
CA TYR A 48 3.59 -2.12 1.48
C TYR A 48 4.80 -3.06 1.62
N LEU A 49 4.79 -3.95 2.62
CA LEU A 49 5.83 -4.96 2.82
C LEU A 49 5.84 -6.01 1.70
N ALA A 50 4.68 -6.45 1.23
CA ALA A 50 4.57 -7.36 0.08
C ALA A 50 5.19 -6.72 -1.17
N LEU A 51 4.82 -5.47 -1.45
CA LEU A 51 5.35 -4.67 -2.57
C LEU A 51 6.87 -4.52 -2.57
N THR A 52 7.47 -4.38 -1.39
CA THR A 52 8.92 -4.22 -1.26
C THR A 52 9.67 -5.55 -1.27
N LYS A 53 9.01 -6.66 -0.91
CA LYS A 53 9.59 -8.01 -1.03
C LYS A 53 9.68 -8.50 -2.47
N GLU A 54 8.76 -8.10 -3.35
CA GLU A 54 8.79 -8.47 -4.77
C GLU A 54 10.02 -7.93 -5.53
N GLU A 55 10.66 -6.86 -5.06
CA GLU A 55 11.88 -6.33 -5.71
C GLU A 55 13.19 -7.02 -5.26
N GLY A 56 13.13 -7.94 -4.30
CA GLY A 56 14.30 -8.65 -3.76
C GLY A 56 14.59 -10.01 -4.41
N LEU A 57 13.83 -10.41 -5.43
CA LEU A 57 13.98 -11.62 -6.24
C LEU A 57 14.33 -11.25 -7.69
#